data_AF-A0A830BJ20-F1
#
_entry.id   AF-A0A830BJ20-F1
#
_cell.length_a   1.000
_cell.length_b   1.000
_cell.length_c   1.000
_cell.angle_alpha   90.00
_cell.angle_beta   90.00
_cell.angle_gamma   90.00
#
_symmetry.space_group_name_H-M   'P 1'
#
loop_
_entity.id
_entity.type
_entity.pdbx_description
1 polymer ?
#
loop_
_entity_poly.entity_id
_entity_poly.type
_entity_poly.pdbx_seq_one_letter_code
_entity_poly.pdbx_strand_id
1 'polypeptide(L)'
;MARPCNENNQVCGHFLGGGNATCCSGKCVETGFDASNCGACGKTCSFREVCCRGECVNLDYDKRHCGFCNNMCKIDGACVYGICDYA
;
A
#
# COMPACT_ATOMS: atom_id res chain seq x y z
N MET A 1 -13.38 -14.76 8.76
CA MET A 1 -14.22 -15.20 7.62
C MET A 1 -13.79 -14.43 6.37
N ALA A 2 -12.96 -15.03 5.51
CA ALA A 2 -12.61 -14.39 4.23
C ALA A 2 -13.86 -14.39 3.35
N ARG A 3 -14.28 -13.22 2.88
CA ARG A 3 -15.48 -13.12 2.04
C ARG A 3 -15.15 -13.70 0.67
N PRO A 4 -15.88 -14.73 0.22
CA PRO A 4 -15.63 -15.30 -1.08
C PRO A 4 -15.99 -14.28 -2.15
N CYS A 5 -15.14 -14.18 -3.17
CA CYS A 5 -15.39 -13.37 -4.35
C CYS A 5 -15.37 -14.29 -5.56
N ASN A 6 -16.45 -14.27 -6.35
CA ASN A 6 -16.53 -15.03 -7.60
C ASN A 6 -15.92 -14.19 -8.72
N GLU A 7 -14.63 -13.90 -8.63
CA GLU A 7 -13.85 -13.04 -9.56
C GLU A 7 -14.34 -11.58 -9.66
N ASN A 8 -15.42 -11.23 -8.95
CA ASN A 8 -15.96 -9.89 -8.94
C ASN A 8 -15.24 -9.02 -7.91
N ASN A 9 -14.40 -8.11 -8.41
CA ASN A 9 -13.66 -7.20 -7.55
C ASN A 9 -14.55 -6.12 -6.87
N GLN A 10 -15.68 -5.77 -7.48
CA GLN A 10 -16.59 -4.76 -6.92
C GLN A 10 -17.19 -5.22 -5.58
N VAL A 11 -17.37 -6.54 -5.44
CA VAL A 11 -17.80 -7.18 -4.19
C VAL A 11 -16.78 -6.93 -3.09
N CYS A 12 -15.50 -7.01 -3.40
CA CYS A 12 -14.43 -6.77 -2.44
C CYS A 12 -14.35 -5.29 -2.02
N GLY A 13 -14.49 -4.36 -2.95
CA GLY A 13 -14.53 -2.92 -2.66
C GLY A 13 -15.71 -2.52 -1.76
N HIS A 14 -16.89 -3.13 -1.97
CA HIS A 14 -18.06 -2.90 -1.14
C HIS A 14 -17.89 -3.42 0.31
N PHE A 15 -17.13 -4.51 0.49
CA PHE A 15 -16.99 -5.14 1.81
C PHE A 15 -15.81 -4.66 2.64
N LEU A 16 -14.70 -4.30 2.00
CA LEU A 16 -13.49 -3.83 2.67
C LEU A 16 -13.45 -2.30 2.78
N GLY A 17 -14.41 -1.59 2.18
CA GLY A 17 -14.56 -0.14 2.34
C GLY A 17 -13.47 0.68 1.66
N GLY A 18 -12.63 0.06 0.83
CA GLY A 18 -11.57 0.72 0.08
C GLY A 18 -11.59 0.28 -1.38
N GLY A 19 -11.43 1.23 -2.31
CA GLY A 19 -11.34 0.97 -3.76
C GLY A 19 -10.13 0.13 -4.18
N ASN A 20 -9.28 -0.27 -3.23
CA ASN A 20 -8.07 -1.04 -3.44
C ASN A 20 -8.21 -2.45 -2.85
N ALA A 21 -9.37 -3.06 -2.96
CA ALA A 21 -9.53 -4.49 -2.73
C ALA A 21 -9.43 -5.22 -4.07
N THR A 22 -8.91 -6.45 -4.08
CA THR A 22 -8.84 -7.33 -5.26
C THR A 22 -9.33 -8.73 -4.89
N CYS A 23 -10.04 -9.38 -5.80
CA CYS A 23 -10.38 -10.78 -5.67
C CYS A 23 -9.18 -11.66 -6.03
N CYS A 24 -8.59 -12.33 -5.05
CA CYS A 24 -7.44 -13.21 -5.22
C CYS A 24 -7.78 -14.63 -4.81
N SER A 25 -7.75 -15.57 -5.75
CA SER A 25 -8.06 -17.00 -5.52
C SER A 25 -9.37 -17.21 -4.76
N GLY A 26 -10.42 -16.48 -5.15
CA GLY A 26 -11.74 -16.58 -4.53
C GLY A 26 -11.87 -15.90 -3.17
N LYS A 27 -10.87 -15.12 -2.71
CA LYS A 27 -10.91 -14.34 -1.46
C LYS A 27 -10.66 -12.87 -1.74
N CYS A 28 -11.41 -12.00 -1.08
CA CYS A 28 -11.11 -10.57 -1.11
C CYS A 28 -9.85 -10.27 -0.28
N VAL A 29 -8.86 -9.65 -0.91
CA VAL A 29 -7.66 -9.13 -0.24
C VAL A 29 -7.56 -7.63 -0.48
N GLU A 30 -6.97 -6.91 0.47
CA GLU A 30 -6.76 -5.47 0.36
C GLU A 30 -5.42 -5.17 -0.30
N THR A 31 -5.43 -4.87 -1.59
CA THR A 31 -4.22 -4.53 -2.32
C THR A 31 -3.72 -3.11 -2.06
N GLY A 32 -4.48 -2.29 -1.31
CA GLY A 32 -4.12 -0.89 -1.03
C GLY A 32 -3.12 -0.68 0.10
N PHE A 33 -3.10 -1.59 1.08
CA PHE A 33 -2.30 -1.47 2.30
C PHE A 33 -1.64 -2.78 2.73
N ASP A 34 -2.04 -3.92 2.16
CA ASP A 34 -1.43 -5.20 2.47
C ASP A 34 -0.07 -5.32 1.79
N ALA A 35 0.99 -5.43 2.58
CA ALA A 35 2.35 -5.54 2.08
C ALA A 35 2.61 -6.83 1.28
N SER A 36 1.77 -7.86 1.42
CA SER A 36 1.90 -9.13 0.69
C SER A 36 1.09 -9.15 -0.62
N ASN A 37 0.18 -8.19 -0.81
CA ASN A 37 -0.72 -8.11 -1.96
C ASN A 37 -0.77 -6.70 -2.56
N CYS A 38 0.33 -5.95 -2.52
CA CYS A 38 0.32 -4.54 -2.85
C CYS A 38 0.10 -4.27 -4.35
N GLY A 39 -1.05 -3.71 -4.70
CA GLY A 39 -1.47 -3.41 -6.08
C GLY A 39 -1.94 -4.62 -6.89
N ALA A 40 -1.55 -5.83 -6.50
CA ALA A 40 -1.97 -7.06 -7.15
C ALA A 40 -1.89 -8.26 -6.21
N CYS A 41 -2.65 -9.31 -6.53
CA CYS A 41 -2.62 -10.58 -5.83
C CYS A 41 -1.20 -11.16 -5.77
N GLY A 42 -0.70 -11.44 -4.56
CA GLY A 42 0.63 -12.04 -4.36
C GLY A 42 1.81 -11.10 -4.65
N LYS A 43 1.57 -9.81 -4.86
CA LYS A 43 2.63 -8.82 -5.02
C LYS A 43 3.13 -8.38 -3.64
N THR A 44 4.19 -9.02 -3.18
CA THR A 44 4.84 -8.66 -1.91
C THR A 44 5.85 -7.54 -2.13
N CYS A 45 5.79 -6.50 -1.30
CA CYS A 45 6.78 -5.42 -1.30
C CYS A 45 8.12 -5.91 -0.71
N SER A 46 9.24 -5.33 -1.14
CA SER A 46 10.56 -5.72 -0.66
C SER A 46 10.79 -5.27 0.78
N PHE A 47 11.93 -5.69 1.34
CA PHE A 47 12.31 -5.33 2.69
C PHE A 47 12.30 -3.80 2.89
N ARG A 48 11.54 -3.34 3.89
CA ARG A 48 11.40 -1.93 4.29
C ARG A 48 10.57 -1.06 3.32
N GLU A 49 9.92 -1.68 2.36
CA GLU A 49 8.86 -1.06 1.57
C GLU A 49 7.50 -1.33 2.22
N VAL A 50 6.59 -0.39 2.08
CA VAL A 50 5.20 -0.52 2.52
C VAL A 50 4.27 -0.39 1.33
N CYS A 51 3.08 -0.96 1.47
CA CYS A 51 2.05 -0.75 0.47
C CYS A 51 1.32 0.58 0.70
N CYS A 52 1.48 1.51 -0.22
CA CYS A 52 0.77 2.77 -0.26
C CYS A 52 -0.13 2.82 -1.49
N ARG A 53 -1.44 2.68 -1.28
CA ARG A 53 -2.46 2.75 -2.34
C ARG A 53 -2.21 1.78 -3.50
N GLY A 54 -1.63 0.62 -3.22
CA GLY A 54 -1.31 -0.37 -4.24
C GLY A 54 0.06 -0.21 -4.90
N GLU A 55 0.90 0.70 -4.41
CA GLU A 55 2.30 0.80 -4.81
C GLU A 55 3.23 0.53 -3.63
N CYS A 56 4.28 -0.25 -3.88
CA CYS A 56 5.34 -0.45 -2.90
C CYS A 56 6.21 0.80 -2.89
N VAL A 57 6.32 1.44 -1.73
CA VAL A 57 7.11 2.66 -1.55
C VAL A 57 7.97 2.52 -0.30
N ASN A 58 9.14 3.13 -0.33
CA ASN A 58 10.08 3.07 0.79
C ASN A 58 9.89 4.27 1.71
N LEU A 59 9.29 4.08 2.89
CA LEU A 59 9.05 5.20 3.82
C LEU A 59 10.32 5.80 4.41
N ASP A 60 11.46 5.13 4.25
CA ASP A 60 12.71 5.41 4.94
C ASP A 60 13.58 6.43 4.19
N TYR A 61 13.47 6.41 2.85
CA TYR A 61 14.24 7.25 1.93
C TYR A 61 13.40 7.98 0.88
N ASP A 62 12.15 7.57 0.66
CA ASP A 62 11.31 8.21 -0.35
C ASP A 62 10.81 9.57 0.14
N LYS A 63 11.23 10.64 -0.55
CA LYS A 63 10.85 12.02 -0.21
C LYS A 63 9.34 12.28 -0.31
N ARG A 64 8.57 11.47 -1.04
CA ARG A 64 7.12 11.62 -1.24
C ARG A 64 6.31 10.76 -0.26
N HIS A 65 6.96 9.84 0.44
CA HIS A 65 6.32 8.90 1.37
C HIS A 65 7.08 8.79 2.70
N CYS A 66 7.72 9.85 3.16
CA CYS A 66 8.63 9.77 4.30
C CYS A 66 7.89 9.51 5.62
N GLY A 67 8.14 8.36 6.25
CA GLY A 67 7.49 7.95 7.51
C GLY A 67 6.04 7.44 7.37
N PHE A 68 5.25 7.95 6.42
CA PHE A 68 3.94 7.38 6.08
C PHE A 68 3.53 7.67 4.62
N CYS A 69 2.53 6.94 4.13
CA CYS A 69 2.03 7.07 2.76
C CYS A 69 1.58 8.50 2.42
N ASN A 70 2.03 9.04 1.28
CA ASN A 70 1.77 10.40 0.82
C ASN A 70 2.32 11.50 1.76
N ASN A 71 3.33 11.20 2.58
CA ASN A 71 4.05 12.22 3.33
C ASN A 71 5.23 12.78 2.53
N MET A 72 5.00 13.91 1.87
CA MET A 72 6.07 14.58 1.12
C MET A 72 6.86 15.54 2.01
N CYS A 73 8.18 15.34 2.09
CA CYS A 73 9.08 16.31 2.69
C CYS A 73 9.16 17.58 1.83
N LYS A 74 9.43 18.74 2.45
CA LYS A 74 9.68 20.00 1.74
C LYS A 74 10.76 19.83 0.65
N ILE A 75 10.74 20.71 -0.36
CA ILE A 75 11.56 20.63 -1.57
C ILE A 75 13.06 20.40 -1.30
N ASP A 76 13.60 20.96 -0.21
CA ASP A 76 15.01 20.77 0.22
C ASP A 76 15.21 19.69 1.31
N GLY A 77 14.13 19.16 1.89
CA GLY A 77 14.22 18.14 2.94
C GLY A 77 14.62 16.77 2.40
N ALA A 78 15.51 16.09 3.10
CA ALA A 78 15.83 14.70 2.85
C ALA A 78 14.94 13.80 3.71
N CYS A 79 14.49 12.67 3.16
CA CYS A 79 13.92 11.62 3.98
C CYS A 79 15.05 10.72 4.45
N VAL A 80 15.26 10.65 5.77
CA VAL A 80 16.33 9.89 6.39
C VAL A 80 15.73 9.07 7.51
N TYR A 81 15.77 7.74 7.46
CA TYR A 81 15.20 6.89 8.52
C TYR A 81 13.71 7.15 8.81
N GLY A 82 12.95 7.54 7.79
CA GLY A 82 11.51 7.82 7.94
C GLY A 82 11.18 9.14 8.63
N ILE A 83 12.15 10.04 8.77
CA ILE A 83 11.95 11.42 9.19
C ILE A 83 12.36 12.37 8.07
N CYS A 84 11.54 13.40 7.85
CA CYS A 84 11.93 14.53 7.02
C CYS A 84 12.95 15.35 7.80
N ASP A 85 14.21 15.28 7.39
CA ASP A 85 15.26 16.16 7.87
C ASP A 85 15.09 17.53 7.19
N TYR A 86 14.98 18.57 7.99
CA TYR A 86 14.84 19.96 7.55
C TYR A 86 16.11 20.71 7.93
N ALA A 87 17.25 20.33 7.34
CA ALA A 87 18.49 21.10 7.44
C ALA A 87 18.46 22.32 6.50
#